data_AF-A0A395H7E3-F1
#
_entry.id   AF-A0A395H7E3-F1
#
_cell.length_a   1.000
_cell.length_b   1.000
_cell.length_c   1.000
_cell.angle_alpha   90.00
_cell.angle_beta   90.00
_cell.angle_gamma   90.00
#
_symmetry.space_group_name_H-M   'P 1'
#
loop_
_entity.id
_entity.type
_entity.pdbx_description
1 polymer ?
#
loop_
_entity_poly.entity_id
_entity_poly.type
_entity_poly.pdbx_seq_one_letter_code
_entity_poly.pdbx_strand_id
1 'polypeptide(L)'
;MRNIYAQADRVIVWLGASDDGGNALEIVRKHAESKALRGPEFTGHFQRADYSTCKKLLKHDWFRRIWVLQEVGVARCVTIQCGLTQVNGYAFCEGLSRLHMSSLPQYILPIIPLIRGSVFRPRHTAILRGTLTMGELVDMYHSHFATVPHDKIYALLGLCADDLNTPCLRLDYHLPLDEVITRVGSYIFGGQCTVTISPVTHAAVIKGRGWILGQIKSVERSASGYDQQRIGIAFHNSPLAQSFQREWGMEWVLQTSAASVQEGDIACLLQGSSRPSMVRLCKSKITVIISTAAPKRTAEEEEEDISHVLPEKAISDYQSSQETDAIEGNLILFLRGP
;
A
#
# COMPACT_ATOMS: atom_id res chain seq x y z
N MET A 1 -16.59 -8.53 -9.59
CA MET A 1 -15.66 -9.42 -8.85
C MET A 1 -15.84 -9.30 -7.34
N ARG A 2 -15.60 -8.14 -6.71
CA ARG A 2 -15.78 -7.90 -5.25
C ARG A 2 -16.92 -8.67 -4.58
N ASN A 3 -18.17 -8.51 -5.05
CA ASN A 3 -19.34 -9.10 -4.39
C ASN A 3 -19.27 -10.63 -4.27
N ILE A 4 -18.67 -11.32 -5.25
CA ILE A 4 -18.53 -12.77 -5.24
C ILE A 4 -17.67 -13.20 -4.04
N TYR A 5 -16.49 -12.60 -3.88
CA TYR A 5 -15.57 -12.96 -2.79
C TYR A 5 -16.02 -12.43 -1.42
N ALA A 6 -16.68 -11.28 -1.38
CA ALA A 6 -17.21 -10.70 -0.15
C ALA A 6 -18.38 -11.53 0.44
N GLN A 7 -19.18 -12.16 -0.43
CA GLN A 7 -20.34 -12.96 -0.02
C GLN A 7 -20.01 -14.46 0.12
N ALA A 8 -18.87 -14.91 -0.41
CA ALA A 8 -18.44 -16.29 -0.25
C ALA A 8 -18.20 -16.63 1.23
N ASP A 9 -18.65 -17.82 1.64
CA ASP A 9 -18.36 -18.35 2.98
C ASP A 9 -16.84 -18.57 3.18
N ARG A 10 -16.14 -18.92 2.10
CA ARG A 10 -14.71 -19.16 2.07
C ARG A 10 -14.14 -18.93 0.69
N VAL A 11 -12.96 -18.31 0.64
CA VAL A 11 -12.13 -18.22 -0.56
C VAL A 11 -10.96 -19.19 -0.39
N ILE A 12 -10.85 -20.13 -1.33
CA ILE A 12 -9.74 -21.08 -1.40
C ILE A 12 -8.76 -20.59 -2.45
N VAL A 13 -7.57 -20.20 -2.00
CA VAL A 13 -6.44 -19.85 -2.86
C VAL A 13 -5.75 -21.16 -3.25
N TRP A 14 -6.03 -21.63 -4.47
CA TRP A 14 -5.42 -22.83 -5.02
C TRP A 14 -4.12 -22.49 -5.76
N LEU A 15 -2.99 -22.99 -5.22
CA LEU A 15 -1.64 -22.77 -5.75
C LEU A 15 -1.14 -23.93 -6.63
N GLY A 16 -2.05 -24.75 -7.15
CA GLY A 16 -1.72 -25.87 -8.04
C GLY A 16 -1.51 -27.22 -7.36
N ALA A 17 -1.28 -28.24 -8.19
CA ALA A 17 -0.89 -29.59 -7.74
C ALA A 17 0.51 -29.56 -7.10
N SER A 18 0.76 -30.47 -6.15
CA SER A 18 2.01 -30.46 -5.40
C SER A 18 3.12 -31.22 -6.15
N ASP A 19 4.02 -30.47 -6.78
CA ASP A 19 5.29 -31.03 -7.27
C ASP A 19 6.46 -30.79 -6.30
N ASP A 20 6.29 -29.87 -5.34
CA ASP A 20 7.24 -29.49 -4.25
C ASP A 20 6.59 -28.47 -3.26
N GLY A 21 5.47 -27.83 -3.63
CA GLY A 21 4.80 -26.76 -2.86
C GLY A 21 4.00 -27.22 -1.63
N GLY A 22 3.56 -28.48 -1.58
CA GLY A 22 2.88 -29.05 -0.40
C GLY A 22 3.79 -29.08 0.84
N ASN A 23 5.11 -29.31 0.64
CA ASN A 23 6.11 -29.24 1.70
C ASN A 23 6.28 -27.80 2.22
N ALA A 24 6.28 -26.81 1.32
CA ALA A 24 6.37 -25.39 1.69
C ALA A 24 5.23 -24.96 2.62
N LEU A 25 4.00 -25.35 2.26
CA LEU A 25 2.82 -24.97 3.03
C LEU A 25 2.77 -25.67 4.39
N GLU A 26 3.24 -26.91 4.47
CA GLU A 26 3.38 -27.66 5.72
C GLU A 26 4.46 -27.06 6.64
N ILE A 27 5.58 -26.59 6.09
CA ILE A 27 6.59 -25.83 6.82
C ILE A 27 5.95 -24.57 7.44
N VAL A 28 5.25 -23.77 6.63
CA VAL A 28 4.56 -22.56 7.12
C VAL A 28 3.58 -22.91 8.25
N ARG A 29 2.81 -24.01 8.10
CA ARG A 29 1.88 -24.50 9.13
C ARG A 29 2.60 -24.81 10.45
N LYS A 30 3.70 -25.56 10.41
CA LYS A 30 4.50 -25.92 11.61
C LYS A 30 5.07 -24.69 12.30
N HIS A 31 5.53 -23.69 11.54
CA HIS A 31 6.02 -22.44 12.13
C HIS A 31 4.91 -21.61 12.77
N ALA A 32 3.71 -21.58 12.17
CA ALA A 32 2.55 -20.92 12.75
C ALA A 32 2.11 -21.60 14.07
N GLU A 33 2.03 -22.93 14.07
CA GLU A 33 1.72 -23.75 15.24
C GLU A 33 2.73 -23.53 16.36
N SER A 34 4.03 -23.56 16.04
CA SER A 34 5.09 -23.29 17.00
C SER A 34 5.01 -21.88 17.58
N LYS A 35 4.61 -20.86 16.78
CA LYS A 35 4.40 -19.48 17.27
C LYS A 35 3.23 -19.41 18.23
N ALA A 36 2.12 -20.07 17.90
CA ALA A 36 0.94 -20.10 18.75
C ALA A 36 1.21 -20.80 20.10
N LEU A 37 1.95 -21.91 20.10
CA LEU A 37 2.20 -22.71 21.31
C LEU A 37 3.33 -22.20 22.19
N ARG A 38 4.36 -21.57 21.60
CA ARG A 38 5.60 -21.18 22.32
C ARG A 38 5.78 -19.68 22.47
N GLY A 39 4.85 -18.89 21.94
CA GLY A 39 4.91 -17.44 21.97
C GLY A 39 5.77 -16.80 20.88
N PRO A 40 5.72 -15.46 20.75
CA PRO A 40 6.41 -14.71 19.71
C PRO A 40 7.93 -14.69 19.89
N GLU A 41 8.42 -14.82 21.13
CA GLU A 41 9.86 -14.77 21.47
C GLU A 41 10.61 -16.06 21.09
N PHE A 42 9.89 -17.15 20.82
CA PHE A 42 10.51 -18.40 20.42
C PHE A 42 11.00 -18.34 18.97
N THR A 43 12.31 -18.11 18.80
CA THR A 43 13.01 -18.09 17.52
C THR A 43 13.32 -19.50 17.03
N GLY A 44 12.28 -20.29 16.77
CA GLY A 44 12.44 -21.52 15.99
C GLY A 44 12.99 -21.18 14.61
N HIS A 45 14.30 -21.32 14.42
CA HIS A 45 14.98 -20.87 13.20
C HIS A 45 14.46 -21.64 11.99
N PHE A 46 13.96 -20.92 10.99
CA PHE A 46 13.84 -21.47 9.65
C PHE A 46 15.21 -21.96 9.20
N GLN A 47 15.34 -23.24 8.83
CA GLN A 47 16.55 -23.68 8.19
C GLN A 47 16.66 -23.02 6.80
N ARG A 48 17.88 -22.90 6.28
CA ARG A 48 18.11 -22.31 4.95
C ARG A 48 17.31 -23.02 3.85
N ALA A 49 17.12 -24.34 3.99
CA ALA A 49 16.28 -25.14 3.12
C ALA A 49 14.80 -24.72 3.20
N ASP A 50 14.25 -24.58 4.41
CA ASP A 50 12.85 -24.16 4.65
C ASP A 50 12.56 -22.80 4.02
N TYR A 51 13.49 -21.86 4.18
CA TYR A 51 13.39 -20.55 3.54
C TYR A 51 13.32 -20.66 2.01
N SER A 52 14.19 -21.46 1.42
CA SER A 52 14.23 -21.64 -0.05
C SER A 52 12.93 -22.23 -0.59
N THR A 53 12.33 -23.18 0.15
CA THR A 53 11.08 -23.84 -0.18
C THR A 53 9.90 -22.88 -0.08
N CYS A 54 9.81 -22.10 1.01
CA CYS A 54 8.78 -21.06 1.16
C CYS A 54 8.92 -19.97 0.07
N LYS A 55 10.15 -19.58 -0.27
CA LYS A 55 10.38 -18.60 -1.33
C LYS A 55 9.91 -19.09 -2.71
N LYS A 56 10.05 -20.40 -3.01
CA LYS A 56 9.49 -20.98 -4.24
C LYS A 56 7.96 -20.89 -4.26
N LEU A 57 7.30 -21.21 -3.14
CA LEU A 57 5.83 -21.07 -3.01
C LEU A 57 5.38 -19.62 -3.27
N LEU A 58 6.05 -18.65 -2.65
CA LEU A 58 5.71 -17.22 -2.79
C LEU A 58 6.02 -16.64 -4.18
N LYS A 59 6.75 -17.35 -5.04
CA LYS A 59 6.96 -16.95 -6.43
C LYS A 59 5.79 -17.31 -7.33
N HIS A 60 4.82 -18.10 -6.86
CA HIS A 60 3.66 -18.52 -7.64
C HIS A 60 2.91 -17.31 -8.20
N ASP A 61 2.51 -17.40 -9.48
CA ASP A 61 1.96 -16.26 -10.23
C ASP A 61 0.67 -15.71 -9.64
N TRP A 62 -0.08 -16.53 -8.90
CA TRP A 62 -1.25 -16.07 -8.16
C TRP A 62 -0.92 -14.83 -7.31
N PHE A 63 0.16 -14.85 -6.52
CA PHE A 63 0.55 -13.72 -5.66
C PHE A 63 0.91 -12.45 -6.42
N ARG A 64 1.12 -12.52 -7.73
CA ARG A 64 1.54 -11.38 -8.53
C ARG A 64 0.38 -10.74 -9.26
N ARG A 65 -0.80 -11.35 -9.31
CA ARG A 65 -1.96 -10.84 -10.06
C ARG A 65 -2.68 -9.77 -9.26
N ILE A 66 -3.07 -8.67 -9.91
CA ILE A 66 -3.74 -7.57 -9.20
C ILE A 66 -5.15 -7.92 -8.72
N TRP A 67 -5.82 -8.86 -9.40
CA TRP A 67 -7.15 -9.30 -8.98
C TRP A 67 -7.15 -9.99 -7.62
N VAL A 68 -6.05 -10.61 -7.20
CA VAL A 68 -5.98 -11.31 -5.89
C VAL A 68 -6.29 -10.39 -4.73
N LEU A 69 -6.03 -9.10 -4.89
CA LEU A 69 -6.30 -8.09 -3.88
C LEU A 69 -7.79 -8.08 -3.52
N GLN A 70 -8.70 -8.18 -4.50
CA GLN A 70 -10.12 -8.36 -4.18
C GLN A 70 -10.41 -9.78 -3.71
N GLU A 71 -9.79 -10.82 -4.29
CA GLU A 71 -10.04 -12.22 -3.93
C GLU A 71 -9.84 -12.45 -2.42
N VAL A 72 -8.76 -11.92 -1.85
CA VAL A 72 -8.45 -12.07 -0.42
C VAL A 72 -8.74 -10.84 0.42
N GLY A 73 -8.83 -9.64 -0.16
CA GLY A 73 -9.04 -8.39 0.57
C GLY A 73 -10.46 -8.12 1.00
N VAL A 74 -11.46 -8.79 0.39
CA VAL A 74 -12.86 -8.72 0.86
C VAL A 74 -13.39 -10.05 1.41
N ALA A 75 -12.64 -11.14 1.28
CA ALA A 75 -13.03 -12.46 1.78
C ALA A 75 -13.14 -12.49 3.31
N ARG A 76 -14.16 -13.15 3.85
CA ARG A 76 -14.34 -13.31 5.32
C ARG A 76 -13.58 -14.51 5.89
N CYS A 77 -13.14 -15.42 5.02
CA CYS A 77 -12.35 -16.59 5.38
C CYS A 77 -11.48 -16.96 4.18
N VAL A 78 -10.16 -16.93 4.37
CA VAL A 78 -9.18 -17.34 3.35
C VAL A 78 -8.54 -18.65 3.77
N THR A 79 -8.45 -19.59 2.82
CA THR A 79 -7.67 -20.83 2.97
C THR A 79 -6.67 -20.92 1.83
N ILE A 80 -5.40 -21.12 2.16
CA ILE A 80 -4.34 -21.36 1.19
C ILE A 80 -4.21 -22.87 0.99
N GLN A 81 -4.21 -23.32 -0.26
CA GLN A 81 -4.13 -24.73 -0.60
C GLN A 81 -3.09 -24.97 -1.69
N CYS A 82 -2.26 -25.99 -1.50
CA CYS A 82 -1.30 -26.47 -2.50
C CYS A 82 -1.27 -27.99 -2.44
N GLY A 83 -1.67 -28.66 -3.53
CA GLY A 83 -1.94 -30.10 -3.52
C GLY A 83 -2.98 -30.48 -2.45
N LEU A 84 -2.62 -31.44 -1.59
CA LEU A 84 -3.50 -31.90 -0.51
C LEU A 84 -3.34 -31.08 0.79
N THR A 85 -2.32 -30.23 0.89
CA THR A 85 -2.06 -29.44 2.09
C THR A 85 -2.92 -28.18 2.09
N GLN A 86 -3.58 -27.89 3.21
CA GLN A 86 -4.37 -26.69 3.43
C GLN A 86 -3.94 -25.97 4.71
N VAL A 87 -3.88 -24.64 4.66
CA VAL A 87 -3.58 -23.80 5.82
C VAL A 87 -4.53 -22.60 5.82
N ASN A 88 -5.10 -22.30 6.99
CA ASN A 88 -5.91 -21.09 7.19
C ASN A 88 -5.08 -19.83 6.89
N GLY A 89 -5.68 -18.82 6.25
CA GLY A 89 -4.98 -17.59 5.86
C GLY A 89 -4.26 -16.88 7.01
N TYR A 90 -4.86 -16.82 8.20
CA TYR A 90 -4.22 -16.23 9.38
C TYR A 90 -2.97 -17.04 9.79
N ALA A 91 -3.10 -18.36 9.88
CA ALA A 91 -1.97 -19.24 10.17
C ALA A 91 -0.87 -19.15 9.10
N PHE A 92 -1.24 -19.01 7.81
CA PHE A 92 -0.28 -18.77 6.73
C PHE A 92 0.54 -17.50 6.98
N CYS A 93 -0.12 -16.38 7.31
CA CYS A 93 0.57 -15.12 7.62
C CYS A 93 1.44 -15.22 8.88
N GLU A 94 0.94 -15.86 9.94
CA GLU A 94 1.71 -16.03 11.19
C GLU A 94 2.94 -16.94 10.97
N GLY A 95 2.82 -17.98 10.16
CA GLY A 95 3.95 -18.84 9.79
C GLY A 95 5.01 -18.10 8.98
N LEU A 96 4.59 -17.25 8.03
CA LEU A 96 5.50 -16.39 7.28
C LEU A 96 6.16 -15.30 8.14
N SER A 97 5.60 -14.94 9.30
CA SER A 97 6.15 -13.85 10.16
C SER A 97 7.44 -14.22 10.84
N ARG A 98 7.77 -15.50 10.81
CA ARG A 98 9.08 -16.01 11.23
C ARG A 98 10.12 -15.98 10.12
N LEU A 99 9.73 -15.70 8.88
CA LEU A 99 10.66 -15.38 7.81
C LEU A 99 11.09 -13.92 7.95
N HIS A 100 12.38 -13.67 7.75
CA HIS A 100 12.89 -12.31 7.74
C HIS A 100 12.21 -11.50 6.62
N MET A 101 11.65 -10.34 6.96
CA MET A 101 10.86 -9.49 6.05
C MET A 101 11.62 -9.14 4.76
N SER A 102 12.92 -8.79 4.86
CA SER A 102 13.74 -8.46 3.68
C SER A 102 13.92 -9.63 2.70
N SER A 103 13.58 -10.83 3.13
CA SER A 103 13.72 -12.06 2.38
C SER A 103 12.44 -12.43 1.62
N LEU A 104 11.32 -11.74 1.87
CA LEU A 104 10.06 -11.91 1.15
C LEU A 104 10.06 -11.10 -0.15
N PRO A 105 9.45 -11.60 -1.24
CA PRO A 105 9.22 -10.78 -2.43
C PRO A 105 8.36 -9.56 -2.09
N GLN A 106 8.71 -8.38 -2.61
CA GLN A 106 8.05 -7.12 -2.23
C GLN A 106 6.54 -7.10 -2.52
N TYR A 107 6.09 -7.76 -3.58
CA TYR A 107 4.65 -7.88 -3.91
C TYR A 107 3.85 -8.72 -2.90
N ILE A 108 4.50 -9.54 -2.06
CA ILE A 108 3.82 -10.32 -1.02
C ILE A 108 3.43 -9.45 0.16
N LEU A 109 4.28 -8.47 0.51
CA LEU A 109 4.11 -7.65 1.70
C LEU A 109 2.72 -7.00 1.81
N PRO A 110 2.19 -6.31 0.77
CA PRO A 110 0.89 -5.67 0.87
C PRO A 110 -0.29 -6.66 0.75
N ILE A 111 -0.06 -7.94 0.41
CA ILE A 111 -1.09 -8.99 0.40
C ILE A 111 -1.27 -9.61 1.79
N ILE A 112 -0.19 -9.78 2.56
CA ILE A 112 -0.24 -10.42 3.88
C ILE A 112 -1.31 -9.79 4.80
N PRO A 113 -1.41 -8.46 4.95
CA PRO A 113 -2.46 -7.82 5.74
C PRO A 113 -3.87 -8.14 5.26
N LEU A 114 -4.09 -8.24 3.93
CA LEU A 114 -5.38 -8.61 3.36
C LEU A 114 -5.77 -10.03 3.73
N ILE A 115 -4.84 -10.99 3.68
CA ILE A 115 -5.10 -12.38 4.07
C ILE A 115 -5.30 -12.48 5.60
N ARG A 116 -4.38 -11.90 6.36
CA ARG A 116 -4.37 -11.92 7.84
C ARG A 116 -5.63 -11.30 8.42
N GLY A 117 -6.07 -10.18 7.85
CA GLY A 117 -7.26 -9.45 8.29
C GLY A 117 -8.58 -10.17 8.02
N SER A 118 -8.60 -11.19 7.16
CA SER A 118 -9.85 -11.86 6.74
C SER A 118 -10.67 -12.40 7.91
N VAL A 119 -10.02 -12.95 8.93
CA VAL A 119 -10.68 -13.54 10.12
C VAL A 119 -11.38 -12.52 11.01
N PHE A 120 -10.98 -11.23 10.93
CA PHE A 120 -11.56 -10.15 11.72
C PHE A 120 -12.68 -9.40 10.98
N ARG A 121 -12.96 -9.76 9.72
CA ARG A 121 -14.02 -9.11 8.94
C ARG A 121 -15.40 -9.57 9.43
N PRO A 122 -16.33 -8.63 9.71
CA PRO A 122 -17.68 -8.98 10.14
C PRO A 122 -18.42 -9.81 9.08
N ARG A 123 -19.13 -10.84 9.54
CA ARG A 123 -19.89 -11.76 8.67
C ARG A 123 -21.27 -11.24 8.26
N HIS A 124 -21.84 -10.34 9.05
CA HIS A 124 -23.24 -9.89 8.91
C HIS A 124 -23.39 -8.44 8.45
N THR A 125 -22.31 -7.75 8.07
CA THR A 125 -22.40 -6.43 7.45
C THR A 125 -22.52 -6.57 5.93
N ALA A 126 -23.54 -5.93 5.37
CA ALA A 126 -23.88 -6.05 3.96
C ALA A 126 -22.82 -5.44 3.02
N ILE A 127 -22.07 -4.42 3.47
CA ILE A 127 -21.07 -3.72 2.65
C ILE A 127 -19.91 -3.26 3.56
N LEU A 128 -18.81 -4.00 3.58
CA LEU A 128 -17.55 -3.47 4.11
C LEU A 128 -16.95 -2.54 3.07
N ARG A 129 -17.11 -1.22 3.21
CA ARG A 129 -16.34 -0.26 2.40
C ARG A 129 -14.85 -0.43 2.70
N GLY A 130 -14.02 -0.18 1.69
CA GLY A 130 -12.58 -0.14 1.88
C GLY A 130 -12.17 0.90 2.91
N THR A 131 -10.98 0.76 3.47
CA THR A 131 -10.40 1.72 4.43
C THR A 131 -9.29 2.58 3.83
N LEU A 132 -8.90 2.28 2.59
CA LEU A 132 -7.78 2.93 1.89
C LEU A 132 -8.31 3.75 0.70
N THR A 133 -7.74 4.93 0.52
CA THR A 133 -8.02 5.80 -0.63
C THR A 133 -7.48 5.20 -1.93
N MET A 134 -7.93 5.71 -3.09
CA MET A 134 -7.39 5.26 -4.38
C MET A 134 -5.87 5.48 -4.48
N GLY A 135 -5.36 6.61 -3.96
CA GLY A 135 -3.92 6.92 -3.94
C GLY A 135 -3.12 5.90 -3.15
N GLU A 136 -3.55 5.58 -1.93
CA GLU A 136 -2.89 4.55 -1.09
C GLU A 136 -2.89 3.17 -1.77
N LEU A 137 -4.02 2.78 -2.39
CA LEU A 137 -4.10 1.50 -3.09
C LEU A 137 -3.15 1.45 -4.29
N VAL A 138 -3.06 2.52 -5.08
CA VAL A 138 -2.10 2.61 -6.18
C VAL A 138 -0.66 2.53 -5.67
N ASP A 139 -0.34 3.26 -4.61
CA ASP A 139 0.99 3.25 -4.01
C ASP A 139 1.39 1.85 -3.51
N MET A 140 0.45 1.11 -2.90
CA MET A 140 0.67 -0.23 -2.37
C MET A 140 0.75 -1.31 -3.46
N TYR A 141 -0.03 -1.19 -4.54
CA TYR A 141 -0.35 -2.33 -5.40
C TYR A 141 0.04 -2.19 -6.87
N HIS A 142 0.52 -1.02 -7.34
CA HIS A 142 0.85 -0.81 -8.76
C HIS A 142 1.88 -1.81 -9.35
N SER A 143 2.65 -2.51 -8.52
CA SER A 143 3.59 -3.56 -8.95
C SER A 143 2.94 -4.90 -9.30
N HIS A 144 1.66 -5.13 -8.96
CA HIS A 144 0.95 -6.38 -9.27
C HIS A 144 0.54 -6.44 -10.75
N PHE A 145 0.78 -7.57 -11.42
CA PHE A 145 0.49 -7.77 -12.84
C PHE A 145 -1.00 -7.77 -13.15
N ALA A 146 -1.29 -7.21 -14.31
CA ALA A 146 -2.60 -7.11 -14.91
C ALA A 146 -2.48 -7.54 -16.37
N THR A 147 -3.30 -8.50 -16.80
CA THR A 147 -3.35 -8.89 -18.22
C THR A 147 -4.00 -7.80 -19.06
N VAL A 148 -5.11 -7.24 -18.57
CA VAL A 148 -5.73 -6.03 -19.13
C VAL A 148 -5.15 -4.83 -18.38
N PRO A 149 -4.47 -3.87 -19.05
CA PRO A 149 -3.81 -2.76 -18.37
C PRO A 149 -4.72 -1.92 -17.45
N HIS A 150 -6.00 -1.75 -17.80
CA HIS A 150 -7.00 -1.04 -16.99
C HIS A 150 -7.21 -1.65 -15.60
N ASP A 151 -6.96 -2.95 -15.44
CA ASP A 151 -7.11 -3.64 -14.15
C ASP A 151 -6.12 -3.11 -13.11
N LYS A 152 -5.05 -2.40 -13.52
CA LYS A 152 -4.17 -1.66 -12.61
C LYS A 152 -4.90 -0.67 -11.71
N ILE A 153 -6.03 -0.16 -12.19
CA ILE A 153 -6.92 0.74 -11.46
C ILE A 153 -8.20 -0.01 -11.05
N TYR A 154 -8.86 -0.68 -12.00
CA TYR A 154 -10.19 -1.23 -11.76
C TYR A 154 -10.22 -2.40 -10.77
N ALA A 155 -9.14 -3.16 -10.64
CA ALA A 155 -9.04 -4.16 -9.59
C ALA A 155 -8.90 -3.56 -8.18
N LEU A 156 -8.57 -2.27 -8.04
CA LEU A 156 -8.46 -1.60 -6.75
C LEU A 156 -9.80 -1.04 -6.25
N LEU A 157 -10.75 -0.75 -7.15
CA LEU A 157 -12.06 -0.17 -6.81
C LEU A 157 -12.83 -0.98 -5.76
N GLY A 158 -12.67 -2.30 -5.75
CA GLY A 158 -13.33 -3.17 -4.77
C GLY A 158 -12.81 -3.03 -3.33
N LEU A 159 -11.63 -2.42 -3.15
CA LEU A 159 -10.97 -2.15 -1.87
C LEU A 159 -10.95 -0.67 -1.51
N CYS A 160 -11.47 0.19 -2.38
CA CYS A 160 -11.38 1.64 -2.24
C CYS A 160 -12.42 2.17 -1.24
N ALA A 161 -11.98 3.12 -0.42
CA ALA A 161 -12.82 3.88 0.51
C ALA A 161 -13.57 5.04 -0.18
N ASP A 162 -12.98 5.57 -1.26
CA ASP A 162 -13.46 6.74 -1.99
C ASP A 162 -14.86 6.50 -2.60
N ASP A 163 -15.57 7.59 -2.90
CA ASP A 163 -16.88 7.49 -3.52
C ASP A 163 -16.78 7.00 -4.96
N LEU A 164 -17.20 5.76 -5.21
CA LEU A 164 -17.20 5.14 -6.53
C LEU A 164 -18.20 5.81 -7.50
N ASN A 165 -19.08 6.70 -7.03
CA ASN A 165 -19.89 7.53 -7.92
C ASN A 165 -19.10 8.68 -8.54
N THR A 166 -17.90 8.99 -8.02
CA THR A 166 -16.98 9.96 -8.59
C THR A 166 -16.70 9.59 -10.04
N PRO A 167 -16.95 10.49 -11.02
CA PRO A 167 -16.89 10.15 -12.45
C PRO A 167 -15.58 9.49 -12.90
N CYS A 168 -14.43 9.87 -12.34
CA CYS A 168 -13.13 9.28 -12.70
C CYS A 168 -12.89 7.88 -12.11
N LEU A 169 -13.65 7.47 -11.10
CA LEU A 169 -13.53 6.15 -10.45
C LEU A 169 -14.58 5.15 -10.97
N ARG A 170 -15.43 5.57 -11.90
CA ARG A 170 -16.39 4.66 -12.55
C ARG A 170 -15.67 3.70 -13.49
N LEU A 171 -16.08 2.45 -13.44
CA LEU A 171 -15.52 1.39 -14.28
C LEU A 171 -16.04 1.54 -15.71
N ASP A 172 -15.14 1.74 -16.66
CA ASP A 172 -15.45 1.87 -18.08
C ASP A 172 -14.26 1.39 -18.94
N TYR A 173 -14.33 0.12 -19.39
CA TYR A 173 -13.30 -0.46 -20.25
C TYR A 173 -13.31 0.07 -21.70
N HIS A 174 -14.30 0.90 -22.07
CA HIS A 174 -14.33 1.53 -23.39
C HIS A 174 -13.42 2.76 -23.48
N LEU A 175 -13.00 3.33 -22.34
CA LEU A 175 -12.07 4.45 -22.32
C LEU A 175 -10.64 3.99 -22.68
N PRO A 176 -9.88 4.78 -23.43
CA PRO A 176 -8.45 4.58 -23.58
C PRO A 176 -7.74 4.55 -22.21
N LEU A 177 -6.75 3.67 -22.05
CA LEU A 177 -6.00 3.53 -20.80
C LEU A 177 -5.42 4.87 -20.32
N ASP A 178 -4.85 5.64 -21.24
CA ASP A 178 -4.21 6.91 -20.93
C ASP A 178 -5.20 7.91 -20.33
N GLU A 179 -6.44 7.92 -20.83
CA GLU A 179 -7.51 8.74 -20.31
C GLU A 179 -7.93 8.30 -18.90
N VAL A 180 -8.03 6.99 -18.65
CA VAL A 180 -8.29 6.46 -17.31
C VAL A 180 -7.20 6.89 -16.33
N ILE A 181 -5.93 6.73 -16.71
CA ILE A 181 -4.80 7.12 -15.86
C ILE A 181 -4.80 8.63 -15.61
N THR A 182 -4.99 9.46 -16.64
CA THR A 182 -5.03 10.91 -16.47
C THR A 182 -6.16 11.32 -15.52
N ARG A 183 -7.38 10.79 -15.71
CA ARG A 183 -8.53 11.11 -14.86
C ARG A 183 -8.29 10.71 -13.40
N VAL A 184 -7.77 9.50 -13.16
CA VAL A 184 -7.50 8.99 -11.81
C VAL A 184 -6.31 9.69 -11.17
N GLY A 185 -5.24 9.95 -11.94
CA GLY A 185 -4.08 10.69 -11.48
C GLY A 185 -4.44 12.12 -11.06
N SER A 186 -5.19 12.85 -11.89
CA SER A 186 -5.65 14.20 -11.53
C SER A 186 -6.51 14.20 -10.27
N TYR A 187 -7.31 13.15 -10.05
CA TYR A 187 -8.07 12.96 -8.82
C TYR A 187 -7.16 12.72 -7.60
N ILE A 188 -6.16 11.84 -7.71
CA ILE A 188 -5.20 11.54 -6.63
C ILE A 188 -4.38 12.79 -6.26
N PHE A 189 -3.99 13.61 -7.24
CA PHE A 189 -3.13 14.78 -7.05
C PHE A 189 -3.89 16.11 -6.88
N GLY A 190 -5.16 16.06 -6.43
CA GLY A 190 -5.90 17.26 -6.00
C GLY A 190 -6.26 18.25 -7.11
N GLY A 191 -6.27 17.82 -8.38
CA GLY A 191 -6.79 18.58 -9.54
C GLY A 191 -5.97 19.79 -10.01
N GLN A 192 -5.10 20.37 -9.18
CA GLN A 192 -4.22 21.49 -9.55
C GLN A 192 -2.94 21.03 -10.27
N CYS A 193 -2.64 19.74 -10.19
CA CYS A 193 -1.56 19.13 -10.97
C CYS A 193 -2.07 18.67 -12.33
N THR A 194 -1.27 18.91 -13.37
CA THR A 194 -1.52 18.34 -14.71
C THR A 194 -0.92 16.95 -14.80
N VAL A 195 -1.69 15.98 -15.30
CA VAL A 195 -1.25 14.59 -15.45
C VAL A 195 -1.27 14.21 -16.92
N THR A 196 -0.10 13.84 -17.44
CA THR A 196 0.07 13.37 -18.82
C THR A 196 0.72 12.01 -18.83
N ILE A 197 0.56 11.26 -19.92
CA ILE A 197 1.22 9.96 -20.08
C ILE A 197 2.42 10.13 -21.01
N SER A 198 3.58 9.67 -20.56
CA SER A 198 4.76 9.62 -21.42
C SER A 198 4.56 8.57 -22.51
N PRO A 199 4.62 8.94 -23.81
CA PRO A 199 4.46 7.98 -24.90
C PRO A 199 5.57 6.94 -24.96
N VAL A 200 6.75 7.25 -24.38
CA VAL A 200 7.91 6.35 -24.37
C VAL A 200 7.81 5.35 -23.21
N THR A 201 7.61 5.85 -21.99
CA THR A 201 7.69 5.03 -20.77
C THR A 201 6.33 4.54 -20.28
N HIS A 202 5.23 5.04 -20.84
CA HIS A 202 3.86 4.84 -20.36
C HIS A 202 3.71 5.17 -18.86
N ALA A 203 4.57 6.06 -18.34
CA ALA A 203 4.52 6.54 -16.98
C ALA A 203 3.66 7.81 -16.92
N ALA A 204 2.97 8.01 -15.79
CA ALA A 204 2.28 9.25 -15.53
C ALA A 204 3.31 10.33 -15.17
N VAL A 205 3.30 11.43 -15.90
CA VAL A 205 4.10 12.63 -15.64
C VAL A 205 3.16 13.67 -15.03
N ILE A 206 3.43 13.99 -13.78
CA ILE A 206 2.65 14.95 -12.99
C ILE A 206 3.44 16.24 -12.93
N LYS A 207 2.90 17.30 -13.53
CA LYS A 207 3.48 18.64 -13.46
C LYS A 207 2.62 19.50 -12.54
N GLY A 208 3.24 20.08 -11.54
CA GLY A 208 2.57 20.92 -10.56
C GLY A 208 3.55 21.68 -9.68
N ARG A 209 2.99 22.48 -8.76
CA ARG A 209 3.73 23.18 -7.72
C ARG A 209 3.53 22.48 -6.37
N GLY A 210 4.48 22.64 -5.47
CA GLY A 210 4.35 22.15 -4.11
C GLY A 210 5.39 22.72 -3.16
N TRP A 211 5.28 22.35 -1.89
CA TRP A 211 6.17 22.80 -0.82
C TRP A 211 6.90 21.60 -0.21
N ILE A 212 8.20 21.74 0.02
CA ILE A 212 8.98 20.75 0.74
C ILE A 212 8.66 20.86 2.23
N LEU A 213 8.22 19.75 2.83
CA LEU A 213 7.96 19.66 4.26
C LEU A 213 9.22 19.24 5.02
N GLY A 214 9.98 18.30 4.48
CA GLY A 214 11.17 17.79 5.14
C GLY A 214 11.82 16.62 4.41
N GLN A 215 12.89 16.11 4.99
CA GLN A 215 13.63 14.95 4.48
C GLN A 215 13.46 13.75 5.41
N ILE A 216 13.27 12.56 4.83
CA ILE A 216 13.22 11.30 5.56
C ILE A 216 14.61 10.98 6.13
N LYS A 217 14.70 10.76 7.44
CA LYS A 217 15.95 10.49 8.17
C LYS A 217 16.10 9.06 8.65
N SER A 218 15.00 8.36 8.87
CA SER A 218 14.99 6.95 9.27
C SER A 218 13.78 6.25 8.66
N VAL A 219 13.93 4.96 8.38
CA VAL A 219 12.84 4.10 7.92
C VAL A 219 12.92 2.77 8.67
N GLU A 220 11.94 2.53 9.51
CA GLU A 220 11.79 1.29 10.27
C GLU A 220 10.57 0.53 9.77
N ARG A 221 10.76 -0.76 9.47
CA ARG A 221 9.63 -1.64 9.13
C ARG A 221 9.19 -2.36 10.38
N SER A 222 7.90 -2.25 10.71
CA SER A 222 7.37 -2.94 11.87
C SER A 222 7.57 -4.45 11.72
N ALA A 223 8.17 -5.09 12.73
CA ALA A 223 8.33 -6.54 12.77
C ALA A 223 6.99 -7.25 13.01
N SER A 224 5.98 -6.55 13.55
CA SER A 224 4.69 -7.12 13.97
C SER A 224 3.54 -6.83 13.00
N GLY A 225 3.70 -5.85 12.08
CA GLY A 225 2.69 -5.43 11.11
C GLY A 225 3.28 -5.32 9.70
N TYR A 226 2.96 -6.29 8.84
CA TYR A 226 3.41 -6.36 7.45
C TYR A 226 2.96 -5.22 6.54
N ASP A 227 1.94 -4.49 6.97
CA ASP A 227 1.36 -3.35 6.29
C ASP A 227 2.04 -2.04 6.63
N GLN A 228 2.79 -1.92 7.74
CA GLN A 228 3.16 -0.60 8.26
C GLN A 228 4.67 -0.36 8.33
N GLN A 229 5.06 0.86 7.97
CA GLN A 229 6.41 1.39 8.10
C GLN A 229 6.36 2.66 8.96
N ARG A 230 7.31 2.80 9.88
CA ARG A 230 7.56 4.01 10.67
C ARG A 230 8.68 4.78 9.97
N ILE A 231 8.48 6.07 9.76
CA ILE A 231 9.46 6.94 9.13
C ILE A 231 9.74 8.14 10.02
N GLY A 232 11.02 8.49 10.18
CA GLY A 232 11.43 9.72 10.84
C GLY A 232 11.64 10.84 9.83
N ILE A 233 11.11 12.03 10.11
CA ILE A 233 11.18 13.19 9.21
C ILE A 233 11.91 14.34 9.90
N ALA A 234 12.96 14.85 9.24
CA ALA A 234 13.54 16.14 9.58
C ALA A 234 12.79 17.25 8.82
N PHE A 235 11.87 17.92 9.52
CA PHE A 235 11.10 19.03 8.95
C PHE A 235 11.97 20.25 8.66
N HIS A 236 11.63 20.96 7.59
CA HIS A 236 12.18 22.27 7.30
C HIS A 236 11.57 23.32 8.22
N ASN A 237 12.26 24.45 8.40
CA ASN A 237 11.77 25.53 9.27
C ASN A 237 10.71 26.45 8.59
N SER A 238 9.94 25.94 7.63
CA SER A 238 8.86 26.70 7.01
C SER A 238 7.59 26.64 7.87
N PRO A 239 6.73 27.68 7.85
CA PRO A 239 5.49 27.66 8.64
C PRO A 239 4.59 26.45 8.33
N LEU A 240 4.53 26.04 7.06
CA LEU A 240 3.79 24.85 6.63
C LEU A 240 4.40 23.57 7.21
N ALA A 241 5.71 23.36 7.07
CA ALA A 241 6.38 22.18 7.64
C ALA A 241 6.18 22.08 9.16
N GLN A 242 6.28 23.22 9.87
CA GLN A 242 6.04 23.30 11.31
C GLN A 242 4.57 23.04 11.70
N SER A 243 3.60 23.29 10.80
CA SER A 243 2.20 22.90 11.02
C SER A 243 2.03 21.38 10.95
N PHE A 244 2.67 20.72 9.96
CA PHE A 244 2.65 19.27 9.83
C PHE A 244 3.37 18.58 11.01
N GLN A 245 4.50 19.12 11.44
CA GLN A 245 5.24 18.58 12.57
C GLN A 245 4.45 18.65 13.87
N ARG A 246 3.73 19.76 14.13
CA ARG A 246 2.87 19.88 15.32
C ARG A 246 1.69 18.92 15.29
N GLU A 247 1.13 18.68 14.12
CA GLU A 247 -0.07 17.85 13.96
C GLU A 247 0.24 16.35 13.96
N TRP A 248 1.35 15.91 13.36
CA TRP A 248 1.65 14.48 13.19
C TRP A 248 2.97 14.03 13.80
N GLY A 249 3.65 14.91 14.55
CA GLY A 249 4.95 14.61 15.13
C GLY A 249 6.07 14.50 14.09
N MET A 250 7.25 14.07 14.57
CA MET A 250 8.42 13.81 13.71
C MET A 250 8.45 12.39 13.14
N GLU A 251 7.59 11.51 13.64
CA GLU A 251 7.56 10.10 13.25
C GLU A 251 6.18 9.71 12.73
N TRP A 252 6.12 9.28 11.47
CA TRP A 252 4.85 8.91 10.85
C TRP A 252 4.78 7.40 10.65
N VAL A 253 3.62 6.83 10.95
CA VAL A 253 3.29 5.46 10.57
C VAL A 253 2.47 5.47 9.28
N LEU A 254 2.94 4.76 8.27
CA LEU A 254 2.35 4.70 6.93
C LEU A 254 2.13 3.27 6.47
N GLN A 255 1.22 3.11 5.51
CA GLN A 255 1.12 1.85 4.76
C GLN A 255 2.40 1.59 3.94
N THR A 256 2.75 0.32 3.78
CA THR A 256 3.91 -0.14 3.02
C THR A 256 3.59 -0.07 1.55
N SER A 257 4.24 0.84 0.86
CA SER A 257 4.13 1.05 -0.58
C SER A 257 4.92 0.00 -1.39
N ALA A 258 4.48 -0.24 -2.62
CA ALA A 258 5.20 -1.10 -3.58
C ALA A 258 6.57 -0.52 -3.98
N ALA A 259 6.78 0.80 -3.87
CA ALA A 259 8.10 1.40 -3.86
C ALA A 259 8.56 1.63 -2.42
N SER A 260 9.78 1.22 -2.06
CA SER A 260 10.25 1.38 -0.69
C SER A 260 10.68 2.82 -0.41
N VAL A 261 10.15 3.43 0.65
CA VAL A 261 10.66 4.69 1.21
C VAL A 261 12.08 4.47 1.72
N GLN A 262 12.96 5.45 1.54
CA GLN A 262 14.36 5.40 1.92
C GLN A 262 14.78 6.70 2.62
N GLU A 263 15.85 6.61 3.41
CA GLU A 263 16.54 7.79 3.92
C GLU A 263 16.97 8.70 2.75
N GLY A 264 16.76 10.00 2.92
CA GLY A 264 17.02 10.99 1.89
C GLY A 264 15.83 11.31 0.98
N ASP A 265 14.76 10.49 0.99
CA ASP A 265 13.50 10.84 0.32
C ASP A 265 12.92 12.14 0.89
N ILE A 266 12.06 12.81 0.13
CA ILE A 266 11.50 14.12 0.47
C ILE A 266 10.01 13.98 0.71
N ALA A 267 9.54 14.46 1.85
CA ALA A 267 8.13 14.71 2.11
C ALA A 267 7.77 16.10 1.57
N CYS A 268 6.72 16.18 0.75
CA CYS A 268 6.25 17.43 0.16
C CYS A 268 4.73 17.48 0.12
N LEU A 269 4.16 18.69 0.07
CA LEU A 269 2.74 18.90 -0.16
C LEU A 269 2.54 19.50 -1.55
N LEU A 270 1.77 18.84 -2.40
CA LEU A 270 1.43 19.37 -3.72
C LEU A 270 0.26 20.34 -3.60
N GLN A 271 0.28 21.38 -4.44
CA GLN A 271 -0.80 22.37 -4.50
C GLN A 271 -2.14 21.69 -4.79
N GLY A 272 -3.19 22.08 -4.06
CA GLY A 272 -4.52 21.45 -4.15
C GLY A 272 -4.65 20.11 -3.43
N SER A 273 -3.56 19.51 -2.94
CA SER A 273 -3.62 18.33 -2.08
C SER A 273 -3.76 18.74 -0.61
N SER A 274 -4.55 17.96 0.14
CA SER A 274 -4.59 18.01 1.61
C SER A 274 -3.64 17.02 2.26
N ARG A 275 -3.03 16.11 1.49
CA ARG A 275 -2.18 15.02 1.98
C ARG A 275 -0.78 15.11 1.38
N PRO A 276 0.27 14.82 2.18
CA PRO A 276 1.63 14.90 1.68
C PRO A 276 1.95 13.75 0.74
N SER A 277 2.91 13.98 -0.16
CA SER A 277 3.49 12.99 -1.07
C SER A 277 4.96 12.78 -0.71
N MET A 278 5.49 11.59 -0.99
CA MET A 278 6.90 11.26 -0.84
C MET A 278 7.54 11.08 -2.19
N VAL A 279 8.61 11.82 -2.42
CA VAL A 279 9.30 11.86 -3.69
C VAL A 279 10.79 11.58 -3.52
N ARG A 280 11.36 10.90 -4.51
CA ARG A 280 12.79 10.63 -4.59
C ARG A 280 13.41 11.44 -5.71
N LEU A 281 14.43 12.23 -5.36
CA LEU A 281 15.27 12.91 -6.35
C LEU A 281 16.18 11.88 -7.03
N CYS A 282 16.07 11.76 -8.35
CA CYS A 282 16.99 10.99 -9.19
C CYS A 282 17.76 11.94 -10.11
N LYS A 283 18.85 11.47 -10.74
CA LYS A 283 19.77 12.28 -11.56
C LYS A 283 19.08 13.21 -12.60
N SER A 284 17.95 12.79 -13.16
CA SER A 284 17.24 13.52 -14.22
C SER A 284 15.72 13.58 -14.05
N LYS A 285 15.19 13.11 -12.92
CA LYS A 285 13.74 13.01 -12.68
C LYS A 285 13.43 12.98 -11.20
N ILE A 286 12.22 13.40 -10.84
CA ILE A 286 11.67 13.21 -9.50
C ILE A 286 10.67 12.05 -9.59
N THR A 287 10.84 11.01 -8.77
CA THR A 287 9.95 9.85 -8.77
C THR A 287 9.02 9.90 -7.57
N VAL A 288 7.72 9.70 -7.79
CA VAL A 288 6.74 9.57 -6.69
C VAL A 288 6.89 8.18 -6.09
N ILE A 289 7.16 8.11 -4.79
CA ILE A 289 7.25 6.88 -3.99
C ILE A 289 5.92 6.60 -3.30
N ILE A 290 5.32 7.65 -2.72
CA ILE A 290 3.98 7.65 -2.15
C ILE A 290 3.26 8.88 -2.70
N SER A 291 2.17 8.67 -3.43
CA SER A 291 1.35 9.74 -3.99
C SER A 291 0.51 10.44 -2.92
N THR A 292 -0.04 9.67 -1.96
CA THR A 292 -0.95 10.20 -0.95
C THR A 292 -0.67 9.54 0.39
N ALA A 293 0.18 10.16 1.21
CA ALA A 293 0.52 9.64 2.52
C ALA A 293 -0.64 9.85 3.50
N ALA A 294 -0.91 8.80 4.28
CA ALA A 294 -1.86 8.83 5.38
C ALA A 294 -1.17 8.64 6.73
N PRO A 295 -0.50 9.68 7.26
CA PRO A 295 0.22 9.57 8.51
C PRO A 295 -0.73 9.26 9.66
N LYS A 296 -0.35 8.26 10.45
CA LYS A 296 -0.88 8.04 11.80
C LYS A 296 0.20 8.39 12.81
N ARG A 297 -0.20 8.92 13.96
CA ARG A 297 0.68 9.10 15.11
C ARG A 297 1.06 7.73 15.67
N THR A 298 2.16 7.69 16.40
CA THR A 298 2.58 6.48 17.12
C THR A 298 1.73 6.33 18.38
N ALA A 299 1.52 5.11 18.86
CA ALA A 299 0.66 4.85 20.03
C ALA A 299 1.11 5.58 21.31
N GLU A 300 2.40 5.97 21.39
CA GLU A 300 2.97 6.77 22.48
C GLU A 300 2.52 8.26 22.42
N GLU A 301 2.11 8.76 21.25
CA GLU A 301 1.68 10.14 21.03
C GLU A 301 0.14 10.28 20.89
N GLU A 302 -0.61 9.17 20.89
CA GLU A 302 -2.07 9.14 20.83
C GLU A 302 -2.74 9.40 22.20
N GLU A 303 -2.04 9.22 23.33
CA GLU A 303 -2.60 9.41 24.68
C GLU A 303 -2.70 10.88 25.13
N GLU A 304 -2.11 11.85 24.42
CA GLU A 304 -1.99 13.25 24.91
C GLU A 304 -2.93 14.31 24.31
N ASP A 305 -3.78 14.05 23.29
CA ASP A 305 -4.67 15.13 22.82
C ASP A 305 -5.97 14.69 22.13
N ILE A 306 -7.11 15.11 22.69
CA ILE A 306 -8.46 14.99 22.11
C ILE A 306 -8.91 16.39 21.69
N SER A 307 -8.52 16.83 20.49
CA SER A 307 -9.29 17.78 19.69
C SER A 307 -8.93 17.69 18.22
N HIS A 308 -9.80 17.07 17.43
CA HIS A 308 -9.63 16.90 16.00
C HIS A 308 -10.02 18.18 15.24
N VAL A 309 -9.04 18.82 14.60
CA VAL A 309 -9.27 19.69 13.45
C VAL A 309 -8.20 19.37 12.41
N LEU A 310 -8.58 18.68 11.33
CA LEU A 310 -7.76 18.60 10.14
C LEU A 310 -7.32 20.03 9.76
N PRO A 311 -6.04 20.33 9.50
CA PRO A 311 -5.63 21.66 9.09
C PRO A 311 -6.01 21.91 7.62
N GLU A 312 -7.12 21.39 7.10
CA GLU A 312 -7.57 21.69 5.73
C GLU A 312 -7.71 23.19 5.54
N LYS A 313 -8.21 23.89 6.56
CA LYS A 313 -8.32 25.35 6.54
C LYS A 313 -6.95 26.03 6.61
N ALA A 314 -6.05 25.59 7.50
CA ALA A 314 -4.72 26.17 7.60
C ALA A 314 -3.84 25.88 6.36
N ILE A 315 -3.97 24.70 5.76
CA ILE A 315 -3.35 24.31 4.49
C ILE A 315 -3.93 25.18 3.38
N SER A 316 -5.25 25.30 3.27
CA SER A 316 -5.91 26.15 2.28
C SER A 316 -5.48 27.61 2.40
N ASP A 317 -5.48 28.15 3.62
CA ASP A 317 -5.06 29.52 3.92
C ASP A 317 -3.57 29.72 3.55
N TYR A 318 -2.69 28.76 3.85
CA TYR A 318 -1.28 28.80 3.47
C TYR A 318 -1.09 28.72 1.94
N GLN A 319 -1.77 27.80 1.26
CA GLN A 319 -1.73 27.64 -0.19
C GLN A 319 -2.21 28.91 -0.91
N SER A 320 -3.15 29.65 -0.32
CA SER A 320 -3.67 30.91 -0.87
C SER A 320 -2.77 32.13 -0.61
N SER A 321 -1.95 32.10 0.45
CA SER A 321 -1.18 33.26 0.92
C SER A 321 0.31 33.25 0.53
N GLN A 322 0.89 32.07 0.22
CA GLN A 322 2.32 31.92 -0.09
C GLN A 322 2.58 31.17 -1.41
N GLU A 323 2.00 31.67 -2.51
CA GLU A 323 2.24 31.14 -3.86
C GLU A 323 3.71 31.21 -4.32
N THR A 324 4.49 32.15 -3.78
CA THR A 324 5.89 32.42 -4.19
C THR A 324 6.91 31.41 -3.69
N ASP A 325 6.58 30.67 -2.62
CA ASP A 325 7.51 29.71 -2.00
C ASP A 325 7.32 28.27 -2.55
N ALA A 326 6.34 28.10 -3.44
CA ALA A 326 6.06 26.82 -4.06
C ALA A 326 7.08 26.53 -5.17
N ILE A 327 7.67 25.33 -5.12
CA ILE A 327 8.60 24.85 -6.14
C ILE A 327 7.79 24.20 -7.26
N GLU A 328 8.03 24.61 -8.51
CA GLU A 328 7.48 23.94 -9.69
C GLU A 328 8.38 22.78 -10.11
N GLY A 329 7.78 21.64 -10.46
CA GLY A 329 8.52 20.47 -10.91
C GLY A 329 7.70 19.46 -11.69
N ASN A 330 8.41 18.56 -12.37
CA ASN A 330 7.83 17.39 -13.02
C ASN A 330 8.14 16.15 -12.18
N LEU A 331 7.09 15.52 -11.66
CA LEU A 331 7.12 14.27 -10.93
C LEU A 331 6.74 13.12 -11.88
N ILE A 332 7.29 11.93 -11.64
CA ILE A 332 6.98 10.73 -12.43
C ILE A 332 6.44 9.66 -11.50
N LEU A 333 5.21 9.21 -11.76
CA LEU A 333 4.58 8.07 -11.12
C LEU A 333 4.55 6.89 -12.10
N PHE A 334 5.16 5.78 -11.71
CA PHE A 334 5.18 4.56 -12.50
C PHE A 334 3.98 3.68 -12.12
N LEU A 335 2.96 3.65 -12.97
CA LEU A 335 1.80 2.76 -12.78
C LEU A 335 1.99 1.38 -13.44
N ARG A 336 3.02 1.25 -14.27
CA ARG A 336 3.54 -0.05 -14.72
C ARG A 336 4.72 -0.41 -13.84
N GLY A 337 4.69 -1.63 -13.28
CA GLY A 337 5.90 -2.24 -12.73
C GLY A 337 6.97 -2.38 -13.82
N PRO A 338 8.25 -2.57 -13.45
CA PRO A 338 9.33 -2.76 -14.41
C PRO A 338 9.06 -3.92 -15.38
#